data_AF-A0A847D4J2-F1
#
_entry.id   AF-A0A847D4J2-F1
#
_cell.length_a   1.000
_cell.length_b   1.000
_cell.length_c   1.000
_cell.angle_alpha   90.00
_cell.angle_beta   90.00
_cell.angle_gamma   90.00
#
_symmetry.space_group_name_H-M   'P 1'
#
loop_
_entity.id
_entity.type
_entity.pdbx_description
1 polymer ?
#
loop_
_entity_poly.entity_id
_entity_poly.type
_entity_poly.pdbx_seq_one_letter_code
_entity_poly.pdbx_strand_id
1 'polypeptide(L)' 'QIENQHLRDRIDFLTKEKEDAQKQEPEMSKSRLNLQKLYEDGFHVCNVYYGSRRLNDEPCVFCIDVIYGERDRKN' A
#
# COMPACT_ATOMS: atom_id res chain seq x y z
N GLN A 1 -16.37 35.23 -7.48
CA GLN A 1 -16.20 34.55 -6.17
C GLN A 1 -16.75 33.12 -6.14
N ILE A 2 -17.52 32.68 -7.15
CA ILE A 2 -18.15 31.35 -7.22
C ILE A 2 -17.14 30.24 -7.58
N GLU A 3 -16.14 30.55 -8.41
CA GLU A 3 -15.16 29.57 -8.87
C GLU A 3 -14.27 29.00 -7.76
N ASN A 4 -13.88 29.84 -6.79
CA ASN A 4 -13.14 29.38 -5.60
C ASN A 4 -13.99 28.49 -4.69
N GLN A 5 -15.31 28.68 -4.67
CA GLN A 5 -16.21 27.82 -3.90
C GLN A 5 -16.27 26.43 -4.52
N HIS A 6 -16.46 26.34 -5.84
CA HIS A 6 -16.47 25.04 -6.53
C HIS A 6 -15.15 24.29 -6.42
N LEU A 7 -14.02 24.99 -6.39
CA LEU A 7 -12.71 24.36 -6.14
C LEU A 7 -12.64 23.74 -4.74
N ARG A 8 -13.15 24.44 -3.71
CA ARG A 8 -13.22 23.92 -2.34
C ARG A 8 -14.17 22.72 -2.26
N ASP A 9 -15.34 22.81 -2.88
CA ASP A 9 -16.32 21.73 -2.89
C ASP A 9 -15.76 20.46 -3.55
N ARG A 10 -14.97 20.62 -4.63
CA ARG A 10 -14.31 19.49 -5.31
C ARG A 10 -13.17 18.89 -4.49
N ILE A 11 -12.39 19.72 -3.79
CA ILE A 11 -11.34 19.24 -2.88
C ILE A 11 -11.98 18.47 -1.72
N ASP A 12 -13.05 19.00 -1.14
CA ASP A 12 -13.76 18.36 -0.03
C ASP A 12 -14.39 17.03 -0.47
N PHE A 13 -14.99 16.98 -1.66
CA PHE A 13 -15.51 15.75 -2.26
C PHE A 13 -14.42 14.68 -2.43
N LEU A 14 -13.29 15.03 -3.04
CA LEU A 14 -12.16 14.11 -3.25
C LEU A 14 -11.49 13.70 -1.94
N THR A 15 -11.53 14.54 -0.92
CA THR A 15 -10.98 14.24 0.41
C THR A 15 -11.92 13.27 1.14
N LYS A 16 -13.24 13.50 1.11
CA LYS A 16 -14.24 12.59 1.66
C LYS A 16 -14.23 11.22 1.01
N GLU A 17 -14.14 11.12 -0.31
CA GLU A 17 -14.03 9.83 -1.00
C GLU A 17 -12.78 9.05 -0.56
N LYS A 18 -11.66 9.75 -0.34
CA LYS A 18 -10.44 9.16 0.21
C LYS A 18 -10.57 8.77 1.68
N GLU A 19 -11.29 9.55 2.48
CA GLU A 19 -11.56 9.25 3.89
C GLU A 19 -12.53 8.08 4.06
N ASP A 20 -13.57 7.98 3.22
CA ASP A 20 -14.52 6.87 3.24
C ASP A 20 -13.88 5.56 2.75
N ALA A 21 -12.92 5.63 1.80
CA ALA A 21 -12.05 4.51 1.46
C ALA A 21 -11.01 4.17 2.55
N GLN A 22 -10.78 5.06 3.51
CA GLN A 22 -9.88 4.88 4.67
C GLN A 22 -10.64 4.56 5.99
N LYS A 23 -11.97 4.61 6.00
CA LYS A 23 -12.82 4.28 7.17
C LYS A 23 -12.96 2.78 7.45
N GLN A 24 -12.57 1.94 6.49
CA GLN A 24 -12.05 0.63 6.84
C GLN A 24 -10.57 0.86 7.11
N GLU A 25 -10.16 0.91 8.38
CA GLU A 25 -8.73 0.87 8.69
C GLU A 25 -8.17 -0.35 7.94
N PRO A 26 -7.29 -0.16 6.94
CA PRO A 26 -6.64 -1.32 6.38
C PRO A 26 -5.83 -1.94 7.53
N GLU A 27 -6.00 -3.24 7.73
CA GLU A 27 -5.21 -4.06 8.67
C GLU A 27 -3.69 -3.83 8.49
N MET A 28 -3.30 -3.28 7.33
CA MET A 28 -1.94 -2.95 6.93
C MET A 28 -1.75 -1.44 6.69
N SER A 29 -0.60 -0.92 7.13
CA SER A 29 -0.20 0.47 6.85
C SER A 29 -0.08 0.76 5.35
N LYS A 30 -0.20 2.05 4.96
CA LYS A 30 -0.04 2.50 3.55
C LYS A 30 1.27 1.99 2.92
N SER A 31 2.37 2.00 3.67
CA SER A 31 3.66 1.49 3.20
C SER A 31 3.62 -0.02 2.93
N ARG A 32 2.94 -0.79 3.80
CA ARG A 32 2.77 -2.23 3.61
C ARG A 32 1.88 -2.56 2.41
N LEU A 33 0.80 -1.81 2.20
CA LEU A 33 -0.04 -1.93 0.99
C LEU A 33 0.77 -1.68 -0.30
N ASN A 34 1.71 -0.73 -0.28
CA ASN A 34 2.58 -0.49 -1.43
C ASN A 34 3.51 -1.68 -1.71
N LEU A 35 4.07 -2.31 -0.68
CA LEU A 35 4.90 -3.50 -0.84
C LEU A 35 4.09 -4.69 -1.38
N GLN A 36 2.84 -4.85 -0.94
CA GLN A 36 1.94 -5.85 -1.48
C GLN A 36 1.69 -5.63 -2.99
N LYS A 37 1.41 -4.41 -3.42
CA LYS A 37 1.23 -4.09 -4.85
C LYS A 37 2.46 -4.45 -5.69
N LEU A 38 3.65 -4.04 -5.24
CA LEU A 38 4.90 -4.39 -5.92
C LEU A 38 5.11 -5.91 -6.01
N TYR A 39 4.71 -6.65 -4.97
CA TYR A 39 4.72 -8.10 -4.99
C TYR A 39 3.70 -8.66 -5.98
N GLU A 40 2.47 -8.16 -6.03
CA GLU A 40 1.47 -8.58 -7.01
C GLU A 40 1.91 -8.30 -8.46
N ASP A 41 2.65 -7.21 -8.69
CA ASP A 41 3.26 -6.85 -9.99
C ASP A 41 4.44 -7.75 -10.39
N GLY A 42 4.79 -8.74 -9.56
CA GLY A 42 5.84 -9.72 -9.85
C GLY A 42 7.24 -9.29 -9.41
N PHE A 43 7.39 -8.29 -8.54
CA PHE A 43 8.69 -7.90 -8.00
C PHE A 43 8.97 -8.51 -6.62
N HIS A 44 10.25 -8.69 -6.31
CA HIS A 44 10.69 -9.01 -4.95
C HIS A 44 10.75 -7.75 -4.08
N VAL A 45 10.22 -7.83 -2.86
CA VAL A 45 10.30 -6.78 -1.83
C VAL A 45 11.15 -7.19 -0.63
N CYS A 46 11.76 -8.38 -0.68
CA CYS A 46 12.70 -8.86 0.34
C CYS A 46 14.11 -8.33 0.09
N ASN A 47 14.93 -8.30 1.14
CA ASN A 47 16.30 -7.79 1.06
C ASN A 47 17.22 -8.61 0.14
N VAL A 48 16.84 -9.86 -0.18
CA VAL A 48 17.68 -10.77 -0.97
C VAL A 48 17.64 -10.42 -2.46
N TYR A 49 16.47 -10.03 -2.97
CA TYR A 49 16.22 -9.88 -4.40
C TYR A 49 15.50 -8.57 -4.74
N TYR A 50 15.50 -7.59 -3.84
CA TYR A 50 14.70 -6.36 -3.93
C TYR A 50 14.70 -5.74 -5.33
N GLY A 51 13.49 -5.51 -5.87
CA GLY A 51 13.28 -4.86 -7.16
C GLY A 51 13.53 -5.73 -8.40
N SER A 52 14.04 -6.96 -8.24
CA SER A 52 14.11 -7.92 -9.35
C SER A 52 12.75 -8.59 -9.59
N ARG A 53 12.54 -9.08 -10.82
CA ARG A 53 11.34 -9.85 -11.18
C ARG A 53 11.39 -11.27 -10.64
N ARG A 54 10.26 -11.75 -10.13
CA ARG A 54 10.08 -13.16 -9.79
C ARG A 54 10.09 -13.99 -11.06
N LEU A 55 10.84 -15.09 -11.02
CA LEU A 55 10.86 -16.06 -12.10
C LEU A 55 9.56 -16.86 -12.06
N ASN A 56 8.84 -16.91 -13.19
CA ASN A 56 7.58 -17.65 -13.34
C ASN A 56 6.52 -17.34 -12.27
N ASP A 57 6.55 -16.12 -11.72
CA ASP A 57 5.67 -15.68 -10.62
C ASP A 57 5.73 -16.58 -9.36
N GLU A 58 6.85 -17.30 -9.15
CA GLU A 58 7.02 -18.19 -8.01
C GLU A 58 6.87 -17.43 -6.67
N PRO A 59 6.19 -18.02 -5.66
CA PRO A 59 5.99 -17.37 -4.38
C PRO A 59 7.33 -17.23 -3.62
N CYS A 60 7.56 -16.06 -3.03
CA CYS A 60 8.76 -15.79 -2.24
C CYS A 60 8.42 -15.65 -0.76
N VAL A 61 8.80 -16.65 0.05
CA VAL A 61 8.53 -16.68 1.50
C VAL A 61 9.02 -15.43 2.23
N PHE A 62 10.18 -14.89 1.84
CA PHE A 62 10.72 -13.69 2.44
C PHE A 62 9.91 -12.43 2.10
N CYS A 63 9.33 -12.35 0.90
CA CYS A 63 8.43 -11.24 0.56
C CYS A 63 7.14 -11.32 1.38
N ILE A 64 6.59 -12.53 1.53
CA ILE A 64 5.37 -12.78 2.33
C ILE A 64 5.61 -12.35 3.77
N ASP A 65 6.74 -12.71 4.38
CA ASP A 65 7.09 -12.29 5.75
C ASP A 65 7.26 -10.77 5.88
N VAL A 66 7.90 -10.11 4.91
CA VAL A 66 8.01 -8.64 4.90
C VAL A 66 6.63 -7.97 4.89
N ILE A 67 5.69 -8.51 4.11
CA ILE A 67 4.35 -7.94 3.90
C ILE A 67 3.42 -8.28 5.07
N TYR A 68 3.37 -9.53 5.53
CA TYR A 68 2.37 -10.03 6.48
C TYR A 68 2.93 -10.50 7.81
N GLY A 69 4.25 -10.63 7.95
CA GLY A 69 4.89 -11.10 9.18
C GLY A 69 4.62 -10.17 10.36
N GLU A 70 4.21 -10.76 11.49
CA GLU A 70 4.04 -10.08 12.75
C GLU A 70 5.41 -9.65 13.28
N ARG A 71 5.68 -8.35 13.29
CA ARG A 71 6.90 -7.82 13.91
C ARG A 71 6.60 -7.44 15.34
N ASP A 72 6.41 -8.43 16.21
CA ASP A 72 6.60 -8.24 17.64
C ASP A 72 8.10 -8.03 17.90
N ARG A 73 8.60 -6.82 17.60
CA ARG A 73 9.91 -6.40 18.07
C ARG A 73 9.80 -6.15 19.57
N LYS A 74 9.95 -7.20 20.38
CA LYS A 74 10.44 -7.01 21.75
C LYS A 74 11.84 -6.43 21.62
N ASN A 75 11.93 -5.17 22.02
CA ASN A 75 13.15 -4.35 22.04
C ASN A 75 14.18 -4.92 23.02
#